data_AF-A0A351RD27-F1
#
_entry.id   AF-A0A351RD27-F1
#
_cell.length_a   1.000
_cell.length_b   1.000
_cell.length_c   1.000
_cell.angle_alpha   90.00
_cell.angle_beta   90.00
_cell.angle_gamma   90.00
#
_symmetry.space_group_name_H-M   'P 1'
#
loop_
_entity.id
_entity.type
_entity.pdbx_description
1 polymer ?
#
loop_
_entity_poly.entity_id
_entity_poly.type
_entity_poly.pdbx_seq_one_letter_code
_entity_poly.pdbx_strand_id
1 'polypeptide(L)' 'MIEKPKVDTNSPTWIAIREYHIARLDELRRKNDNPQSQDVTDRLRGQILEIKNLLSIEKPVGE' A
#
# COMPACT_ATOMS: atom_id res chain seq x y z
N MET A 1 22.51 -3.45 -4.03
CA MET A 1 21.04 -3.59 -4.00
C MET A 1 20.66 -3.95 -2.57
N ILE A 2 19.70 -3.26 -1.97
CA ILE A 2 19.19 -3.65 -0.65
C ILE A 2 18.29 -4.86 -0.89
N GLU A 3 18.64 -6.01 -0.33
CA GLU A 3 17.83 -7.22 -0.42
C GLU A 3 16.48 -6.96 0.27
N LYS A 4 15.36 -7.30 -0.40
CA LYS A 4 14.04 -7.16 0.22
C LYS A 4 13.98 -8.09 1.44
N PRO A 5 13.54 -7.62 2.61
CA PRO A 5 13.40 -8.48 3.77
C PRO A 5 12.42 -9.62 3.46
N LYS A 6 12.81 -10.85 3.82
CA LYS A 6 11.91 -12.01 3.72
C LYS A 6 10.84 -11.89 4.79
N VAL A 7 9.66 -11.41 4.40
CA VAL A 7 8.50 -11.29 5.29
C VAL A 7 7.79 -12.63 5.41
N ASP A 8 7.47 -13.03 6.63
CA ASP A 8 6.56 -14.15 6.87
C ASP A 8 5.12 -13.71 6.60
N THR A 9 4.68 -13.96 5.37
CA THR A 9 3.38 -13.52 4.87
C THR A 9 2.21 -14.37 5.40
N ASN A 10 2.49 -15.47 6.10
CA ASN A 10 1.46 -16.31 6.72
C ASN A 10 1.29 -16.03 8.22
N SER A 11 2.15 -15.18 8.80
CA SER A 11 2.02 -14.80 10.21
C SER A 11 0.69 -14.05 10.45
N PRO A 12 -0.01 -14.31 11.57
CA PRO A 12 -1.23 -13.56 11.93
C PRO A 12 -1.01 -12.04 11.95
N THR A 13 0.18 -11.61 12.37
CA THR A 13 0.58 -10.20 12.38
C THR A 13 0.62 -9.61 10.97
N TRP A 14 1.24 -10.29 10.00
CA TRP A 14 1.27 -9.80 8.63
C TRP A 14 -0.12 -9.75 8.02
N ILE A 15 -0.94 -10.78 8.24
CA ILE A 15 -2.33 -10.83 7.75
C ILE A 15 -3.11 -9.61 8.26
N ALA A 16 -3.04 -9.30 9.56
CA ALA A 16 -3.72 -8.15 10.14
C ALA A 16 -3.21 -6.81 9.55
N ILE A 17 -1.89 -6.66 9.37
CA ILE A 17 -1.30 -5.46 8.74
C ILE A 17 -1.79 -5.33 7.30
N ARG A 18 -1.77 -6.42 6.53
CA ARG A 18 -2.20 -6.46 5.13
C ARG A 18 -3.67 -6.08 4.98
N GLU A 19 -4.55 -6.68 5.78
CA GLU A 19 -5.99 -6.38 5.75
C GLU A 19 -6.28 -4.91 6.08
N TYR A 20 -5.64 -4.37 7.12
CA TYR A 20 -5.78 -2.96 7.47
C TYR A 20 -5.36 -2.03 6.32
N HIS A 21 -4.21 -2.32 5.69
CA HIS A 21 -3.68 -1.50 4.62
C HIS A 21 -4.45 -1.65 3.30
N ILE A 22 -5.05 -2.82 3.02
CA ILE A 22 -5.96 -3.00 1.88
C ILE A 22 -7.21 -2.12 2.08
N ALA A 23 -7.85 -2.17 3.25
CA ALA A 23 -9.02 -1.34 3.55
C ALA A 23 -8.69 0.15 3.44
N ARG A 24 -7.51 0.56 3.94
CA ARG A 24 -7.03 1.94 3.83
C ARG A 24 -6.75 2.35 2.38
N LEU A 25 -6.17 1.47 1.58
CA LEU A 25 -5.91 1.70 0.15
C LEU A 25 -7.21 1.97 -0.61
N ASP A 26 -8.25 1.17 -0.34
CA ASP A 26 -9.57 1.35 -0.97
C ASP A 26 -10.25 2.65 -0.52
N GLU A 27 -10.11 3.04 0.74
CA GLU A 27 -10.55 4.36 1.21
C GLU A 27 -9.85 5.51 0.47
N LEU A 28 -8.52 5.44 0.33
CA LEU A 28 -7.74 6.47 -0.35
C LEU A 28 -8.08 6.56 -1.84
N ARG A 29 -8.29 5.43 -2.51
CA ARG A 29 -8.75 5.39 -3.91
C ARG A 29 -10.10 6.07 -4.07
N ARG A 30 -11.08 5.71 -3.25
CA ARG A 30 -12.40 6.37 -3.26
C ARG A 30 -12.31 7.88 -3.04
N LYS A 31 -11.39 8.34 -2.17
CA LYS A 31 -11.14 9.78 -1.98
C LYS A 31 -10.49 10.42 -3.20
N ASN A 32 -9.49 9.76 -3.79
CA ASN A 32 -8.78 10.25 -4.97
C ASN A 32 -9.69 10.35 -6.21
N ASP A 33 -10.68 9.47 -6.32
CA ASP A 33 -11.64 9.44 -7.44
C ASP A 33 -12.66 10.59 -7.39
N ASN A 34 -12.77 11.29 -6.26
CA ASN A 34 -13.62 12.48 -6.14
C ASN A 34 -12.87 13.75 -6.63
N PRO A 35 -13.57 14.69 -7.27
CA PRO A 35 -13.00 15.99 -7.64
C PRO A 35 -12.47 16.74 -6.42
N GLN A 36 -11.22 17.19 -6.50
CA GLN A 36 -10.55 17.99 -5.47
C GLN A 36 -9.39 18.77 -6.09
N SER A 37 -8.77 19.65 -5.31
CA SER A 37 -7.58 20.41 -5.75
C SER A 37 -6.41 19.49 -6.10
N GLN A 38 -5.55 19.93 -7.01
CA GLN A 38 -4.36 19.19 -7.43
C GLN A 38 -3.46 18.79 -6.25
N ASP A 39 -3.19 19.69 -5.30
CA ASP A 39 -2.35 19.42 -4.13
C ASP A 39 -2.88 18.26 -3.27
N VAL A 40 -4.20 18.16 -3.12
CA VAL A 40 -4.84 17.07 -2.36
C VAL A 40 -4.76 15.77 -3.13
N THR A 41 -5.01 15.81 -4.45
CA THR A 41 -4.83 14.65 -5.35
C THR A 41 -3.41 14.11 -5.27
N ASP A 42 -2.38 14.97 -5.31
CA ASP A 42 -0.98 14.56 -5.26
C ASP A 42 -0.61 13.95 -3.91
N ARG A 43 -1.13 14.50 -2.81
CA ARG A 43 -0.96 13.91 -1.48
C ARG A 43 -1.60 12.52 -1.39
N LEU A 44 -2.83 12.36 -1.87
CA LEU A 44 -3.53 11.07 -1.87
C LEU A 44 -2.78 10.03 -2.72
N ARG A 45 -2.28 10.43 -3.89
CA ARG A 45 -1.47 9.56 -4.76
C ARG A 45 -0.16 9.14 -4.10
N GLY A 46 0.49 10.04 -3.36
CA GLY A 46 1.67 9.71 -2.55
C GLY A 46 1.37 8.64 -1.51
N GLN A 47 0.28 8.80 -0.75
CA GLN A 47 -0.16 7.82 0.26
C GLN A 47 -0.55 6.48 -0.37
N ILE A 48 -1.23 6.50 -1.52
CA ILE A 48 -1.58 5.29 -2.28
C ILE A 48 -0.30 4.54 -2.71
N LEU A 49 0.71 5.27 -3.21
CA LEU A 49 1.97 4.69 -3.64
C LEU A 49 2.73 4.06 -2.47
N GLU A 50 2.78 4.74 -1.32
CA GLU A 50 3.40 4.23 -0.10
C GLU A 50 2.78 2.89 0.34
N ILE A 51 1.45 2.81 0.41
CA ILE A 51 0.76 1.58 0.80
C ILE A 51 0.98 0.47 -0.24
N LYS A 52 0.94 0.80 -1.55
CA LYS A 52 1.25 -0.18 -2.59
C LYS A 52 2.68 -0.72 -2.46
N ASN A 53 3.64 0.12 -2.09
CA ASN A 53 5.03 -0.30 -1.87
C ASN A 53 5.14 -1.22 -0.65
N LEU A 54 4.48 -0.90 0.46
CA LEU A 54 4.41 -1.76 1.64
C LEU A 54 3.81 -3.14 1.30
N LEU A 55 2.67 -3.17 0.61
CA LEU A 55 2.03 -4.42 0.22
C LEU A 55 2.88 -5.21 -0.79
N SER A 56 3.68 -4.53 -1.63
CA SER A 56 4.58 -5.21 -2.59
C SER A 56 5.72 -6.00 -1.96
N ILE A 57 5.90 -5.90 -0.64
CA ILE A 57 6.91 -6.70 0.09
C ILE A 57 6.54 -8.19 0.06
N GLU A 58 5.25 -8.54 -0.12
CA GLU A 58 4.82 -9.93 -0.27
C GLU A 58 5.21 -10.55 -1.63
N LYS A 59 5.55 -9.73 -2.62
CA LYS A 59 5.93 -10.21 -3.96
C LYS A 59 7.40 -10.63 -3.99
N PRO A 60 7.71 -11.84 -4.46
CA PRO A 60 9.09 -12.24 -4.70
C PRO A 60 9.77 -11.25 -5.66
N VAL A 61 11.07 -11.02 -5.45
CA VAL A 61 11.88 -10.25 -6.40
C VAL A 61 12.08 -11.13 -7.64
N GLY A 62 11.38 -10.85 -8.75
CA GLY A 62 11.64 -11.49 -10.04
C GLY A 62 10.46 -12.07 -10.84
N GLU A 63 9.21 -11.81 -10.45
CA GLU A 63 8.01 -12.13 -11.25
C GLU A 63 7.35 -10.88 -11.86
#